data_AF-A0A8T4QBD3-F1
#
_entry.id   AF-A0A8T4QBD3-F1
#
_cell.length_a   1.000
_cell.length_b   1.000
_cell.length_c   1.000
_cell.angle_alpha   90.00
_cell.angle_beta   90.00
_cell.angle_gamma   90.00
#
_symmetry.space_group_name_H-M   'P 1'
#
loop_
_entity.id
_entity.type
_entity.pdbx_description
1 polymer ?
#
loop_
_entity_poly.entity_id
_entity_poly.type
_entity_poly.pdbx_seq_one_letter_code
_entity_poly.pdbx_strand_id
1 'polypeptide(L)'
;MVFGEQLTVMQVRPNYSTVYPFKPSLKLTGNVLNTKKEFVDYIKDLTVNWKEGDYFLRDSDGTFAYFTLKGRSVKLLKKSKKGKSYLCWSYFKE
;
A
#
# COMPACT_ATOMS: atom_id res chain seq x y z
N MET A 1 13.78 -11.11 12.43
CA MET A 1 13.80 -10.13 11.32
C MET A 1 12.92 -8.95 11.72
N VAL A 2 13.52 -7.83 12.11
CA VAL A 2 12.78 -6.60 12.39
C VAL A 2 12.55 -5.95 11.03
N PHE A 3 11.37 -6.12 10.44
CA PHE A 3 10.97 -5.32 9.28
C PHE A 3 10.83 -3.87 9.74
N GLY A 4 11.86 -3.08 9.46
CA GLY A 4 11.95 -1.64 9.69
C GLY A 4 11.74 -0.85 8.40
N GLU A 5 11.00 -1.40 7.44
CA GLU A 5 10.75 -0.74 6.16
C GLU A 5 9.78 0.43 6.38
N GLN A 6 10.32 1.63 6.28
CA GLN A 6 9.59 2.88 6.35
C GLN A 6 8.97 3.14 4.98
N LEU A 7 7.69 2.83 4.84
CA LEU A 7 6.97 3.05 3.59
C LEU A 7 6.46 4.47 3.51
N THR A 8 6.63 5.10 2.35
CA THR A 8 5.98 6.38 2.04
C THR A 8 4.60 6.11 1.47
N VAL A 9 3.57 6.73 2.05
CA VAL A 9 2.21 6.67 1.52
C VAL A 9 2.01 7.79 0.52
N MET A 10 1.55 7.42 -0.67
CA MET A 10 1.33 8.34 -1.78
C MET A 10 -0.10 8.21 -2.32
N GLN A 11 -0.80 9.34 -2.47
CA GLN A 11 -2.14 9.39 -3.08
C GLN A 11 -2.01 9.73 -4.58
N VAL A 12 -2.67 8.93 -5.43
CA VAL A 12 -2.76 9.19 -6.87
C VAL A 12 -3.94 10.13 -7.12
N ARG A 13 -3.66 11.30 -7.71
CA ARG A 13 -4.70 12.25 -8.10
C ARG A 13 -5.02 12.05 -9.59
N PRO A 14 -6.29 11.86 -9.98
CA PRO A 14 -6.66 11.65 -11.38
C PRO A 14 -6.39 12.87 -12.28
N ASN A 15 -6.42 14.09 -11.72
CA ASN A 15 -6.30 15.34 -12.48
C ASN A 15 -4.93 16.04 -12.36
N TYR A 16 -4.00 15.50 -11.59
CA TYR A 16 -2.66 16.11 -11.43
C TYR A 16 -1.62 14.99 -11.45
N SER A 17 -0.65 15.09 -12.35
CA SER A 17 0.51 14.19 -12.44
C SER A 17 1.38 14.18 -11.17
N THR A 18 1.05 14.99 -10.17
CA THR A 18 1.79 15.16 -8.92
C THR A 18 1.25 14.23 -7.84
N VAL A 19 2.08 13.28 -7.44
CA VAL A 19 1.83 12.39 -6.31
C VAL A 19 2.20 13.11 -5.01
N TYR A 20 1.24 13.30 -4.12
CA TYR A 20 1.49 13.94 -2.82
C TYR A 20 1.72 12.89 -1.71
N PRO A 21 2.74 13.07 -0.86
CA PRO A 21 2.91 12.24 0.32
C PRO A 21 1.77 12.51 1.30
N PHE A 22 0.88 11.54 1.49
CA PHE A 22 -0.27 11.65 2.39
C PHE A 22 0.12 11.33 3.83
N LYS A 23 1.02 10.37 4.02
CA LYS A 23 1.73 10.08 5.27
C LYS A 23 3.18 9.75 4.89
N PRO A 24 4.16 10.62 5.24
CA PRO A 24 5.53 10.46 4.75
C PRO A 24 6.21 9.19 5.26
N SER A 25 5.71 8.60 6.34
CA SER A 25 6.27 7.36 6.89
C SER A 25 5.20 6.48 7.53
N LEU A 26 5.08 5.27 7.01
CA LEU A 26 4.29 4.17 7.53
C LEU A 26 5.24 3.03 7.88
N LYS A 27 5.27 2.63 9.15
CA LYS A 27 6.03 1.46 9.57
C LYS A 27 5.15 0.23 9.47
N LEU A 28 5.54 -0.74 8.65
CA LEU A 28 4.91 -2.06 8.67
C LEU A 28 5.48 -2.87 9.83
N THR A 29 4.59 -3.41 10.67
CA THR A 29 4.98 -4.41 11.66
C THR A 29 5.00 -5.78 10.98
N GLY A 30 6.04 -6.59 11.24
CA GLY A 30 6.25 -7.86 10.53
C GLY A 30 5.06 -8.84 10.57
N ASN A 31 4.14 -8.69 11.52
CA ASN A 31 2.96 -9.54 11.64
C ASN A 31 1.86 -9.24 10.60
N VAL A 32 1.82 -8.07 9.97
CA VAL A 32 0.73 -7.70 9.03
C VAL A 32 0.98 -8.15 7.59
N LEU A 33 2.16 -8.71 7.30
CA LEU A 33 2.58 -9.15 5.96
C LEU A 33 2.53 -10.67 5.78
N ASN A 34 2.10 -11.44 6.78
CA ASN A 34 2.06 -12.91 6.67
C ASN A 34 1.04 -13.36 5.63
N THR A 35 -0.16 -12.79 5.64
CA THR A 35 -1.21 -13.11 4.67
C THR A 35 -1.73 -11.85 3.96
N LYS A 36 -2.27 -12.05 2.76
CA LYS A 36 -2.98 -10.99 2.03
C LYS A 36 -4.13 -10.40 2.87
N LYS A 37 -4.84 -11.24 3.62
CA LYS A 37 -5.99 -10.83 4.42
C LYS A 37 -5.57 -9.88 5.54
N GLU A 38 -4.56 -10.25 6.32
CA GLU A 38 -4.02 -9.41 7.39
C GLU A 38 -3.51 -8.08 6.87
N PHE A 39 -2.82 -8.10 5.71
CA PHE A 39 -2.35 -6.87 5.10
C PHE A 39 -3.51 -5.97 4.66
N VAL A 40 -4.56 -6.54 4.04
CA VAL A 40 -5.76 -5.78 3.67
C VAL A 40 -6.45 -5.19 4.91
N ASP A 41 -6.60 -5.97 5.97
CA ASP A 41 -7.26 -5.49 7.20
C ASP A 41 -6.43 -4.41 7.91
N TYR A 42 -5.10 -4.53 7.91
CA TYR A 42 -4.21 -3.46 8.36
C TYR A 42 -4.36 -2.18 7.54
N ILE A 43 -4.41 -2.29 6.21
CA ILE A 43 -4.62 -1.11 5.35
C ILE A 43 -6.02 -0.51 5.58
N LYS A 44 -7.05 -1.31 5.79
CA LYS A 44 -8.40 -0.80 6.14
C LYS A 44 -8.37 0.01 7.43
N ASP A 45 -7.74 -0.50 8.48
CA ASP A 45 -7.63 0.20 9.76
C ASP A 45 -6.85 1.51 9.63
N LEU A 46 -5.73 1.47 8.89
CA LEU A 46 -4.91 2.64 8.62
C LEU A 46 -5.64 3.73 7.82
N THR A 47 -6.55 3.32 6.94
CA THR A 47 -7.23 4.17 5.94
C THR A 47 -8.61 4.65 6.36
N VAL A 48 -9.05 4.37 7.60
CA VAL A 48 -10.39 4.74 8.11
C VAL A 48 -10.79 6.20 7.85
N ASN A 49 -9.82 7.13 7.94
CA ASN A 49 -10.03 8.57 7.73
C ASN A 49 -9.45 9.10 6.42
N TRP A 50 -9.08 8.23 5.48
CA TRP A 50 -8.50 8.64 4.22
C TRP A 50 -9.61 8.92 3.21
N LYS A 51 -9.33 9.83 2.27
CA LYS A 51 -10.26 10.09 1.17
C LYS A 51 -10.28 8.88 0.24
N GLU A 52 -11.42 8.60 -0.37
CA GLU A 52 -11.49 7.59 -1.43
C GLU A 52 -10.54 7.93 -2.59
N GLY A 53 -10.04 6.89 -3.24
CA GLY A 53 -9.11 7.05 -4.36
C GLY A 53 -8.04 5.97 -4.39
N ASP A 54 -7.09 6.18 -5.27
CA ASP A 54 -5.97 5.27 -5.47
C ASP A 54 -4.76 5.71 -4.65
N TYR A 55 -4.12 4.74 -4.02
CA TYR A 55 -2.95 4.95 -3.18
C TYR A 55 -1.88 3.92 -3.52
N PHE A 56 -0.62 4.30 -3.27
CA PHE A 56 0.47 3.35 -3.26
C PHE A 56 1.40 3.59 -2.10
N LEU A 57 1.99 2.49 -1.64
CA LEU A 57 3.07 2.47 -0.67
C LEU A 57 4.37 2.32 -1.44
N ARG A 58 5.34 3.15 -1.11
CA ARG A 58 6.67 3.14 -1.74
C ARG A 58 7.73 2.89 -0.68
N ASP A 59 8.60 1.95 -0.96
CA ASP A 59 9.87 1.76 -0.25
C ASP A 59 11.02 2.37 -1.06
N SER A 60 12.20 2.41 -0.46
CA SER A 60 13.50 2.60 -1.09
C SER A 60 13.68 1.77 -2.36
N ASP A 61 13.26 0.50 -2.35
CA ASP A 61 13.36 -0.41 -3.50
C ASP A 61 12.29 -0.21 -4.59
N GLY A 62 11.23 0.57 -4.32
CA GLY A 62 10.19 0.87 -5.31
C GLY A 62 8.77 0.77 -4.77
N THR A 63 7.80 0.52 -5.66
CA THR A 63 6.38 0.44 -5.26
C THR A 63 6.10 -0.87 -4.52
N PHE A 64 5.92 -0.74 -3.20
CA PHE A 64 5.64 -1.85 -2.32
C PHE A 64 4.23 -2.41 -2.49
N ALA A 65 3.22 -1.55 -2.47
CA ALA A 65 1.82 -1.95 -2.66
C ALA A 65 1.06 -0.87 -3.41
N TYR A 66 0.04 -1.26 -4.17
CA TYR A 66 -0.93 -0.33 -4.75
C TYR A 66 -2.32 -0.81 -4.38
N PHE A 67 -3.16 0.11 -3.91
CA PHE A 67 -4.53 -0.20 -3.54
C PHE A 67 -5.50 0.93 -3.86
N THR A 68 -6.73 0.54 -4.19
CA THR A 68 -7.86 1.48 -4.32
C THR A 68 -8.70 1.42 -3.05
N LEU A 69 -8.99 2.59 -2.49
CA LEU A 69 -9.90 2.78 -1.37
C LEU A 69 -11.27 3.24 -1.89
N LYS A 70 -12.32 2.47 -1.57
CA LYS A 70 -13.74 2.81 -1.82
C LYS A 70 -14.54 2.57 -0.55
N GLY A 71 -14.88 3.62 0.18
CA GLY A 71 -15.42 3.56 1.54
C GLY A 71 -14.49 2.75 2.45
N ARG A 72 -15.02 1.69 3.07
CA ARG A 72 -14.25 0.73 3.89
C ARG A 72 -13.62 -0.42 3.10
N SER A 73 -13.81 -0.44 1.78
CA SER A 73 -13.26 -1.49 0.92
C SER A 73 -11.88 -1.10 0.41
N VAL A 74 -10.91 -1.99 0.63
CA VAL A 74 -9.55 -1.88 0.12
C VAL A 74 -9.34 -2.96 -0.94
N LYS A 75 -8.99 -2.54 -2.16
CA LYS A 75 -8.67 -3.45 -3.26
C LYS A 75 -7.19 -3.35 -3.60
N LEU A 76 -6.42 -4.38 -3.26
CA LEU A 76 -5.02 -4.50 -3.66
C LEU A 76 -4.89 -4.88 -5.13
N LEU A 77 -4.00 -4.20 -5.83
CA LEU A 77 -3.60 -4.56 -7.19
C LEU A 77 -2.39 -5.51 -7.14
N LYS A 78 -2.35 -6.51 -8.02
CA LYS A 78 -1.24 -7.47 -8.12
C LYS A 78 -0.06 -6.92 -8.92
N LYS A 79 -0.36 -6.25 -10.03
CA LYS A 79 0.62 -5.75 -10.99
C LYS A 79 0.34 -4.30 -11.36
N SER A 80 1.40 -3.58 -11.71
CA SER A 80 1.33 -2.29 -12.37
C SER A 80 0.83 -2.41 -13.81
N LYS A 81 0.46 -1.27 -14.43
CA LYS A 81 0.11 -1.21 -15.87
C LYS A 81 1.21 -1.76 -16.80
N LYS A 82 2.46 -1.76 -16.35
CA LYS A 82 3.62 -2.31 -17.08
C LYS A 82 3.86 -3.80 -16.81
N GLY A 83 2.95 -4.50 -16.11
CA GLY A 83 3.05 -5.93 -15.84
C GLY A 83 3.97 -6.32 -14.67
N LYS A 84 4.70 -5.37 -14.06
CA LYS A 84 5.53 -5.64 -12.87
C LYS A 84 4.66 -5.84 -11.63
N SER A 85 4.89 -6.94 -10.91
CA SER A 85 4.25 -7.22 -9.62
C SER A 85 4.74 -6.26 -8.54
N TYR A 86 3.87 -5.92 -7.58
CA TYR A 86 4.24 -5.11 -6.42
C TYR A 86 4.94 -5.95 -5.34
N LEU A 87 5.84 -5.35 -4.57
CA LEU A 87 6.70 -6.07 -3.61
C LEU A 87 5.92 -6.78 -2.51
N CYS A 88 4.77 -6.25 -2.08
CA CYS A 88 3.97 -6.89 -1.02
C CYS A 88 3.58 -8.34 -1.34
N TRP A 89 3.48 -8.69 -2.62
CA TRP A 89 3.09 -10.04 -3.06
C TRP A 89 4.19 -11.09 -2.88
N SER A 90 5.46 -10.71 -2.76
CA SER A 90 6.53 -11.66 -2.43
C SER A 90 6.59 -11.99 -0.93
N TYR A 91 5.88 -11.23 -0.10
CA TYR A 91 5.87 -11.41 1.36
C TYR A 91 4.71 -12.26 1.87
N PHE A 92 3.60 -12.31 1.12
CA PHE A 92 2.46 -13.14 1.50
C PHE A 92 2.85 -14.61 1.37
N LYS A 93 2.79 -15.32 2.49
CA LYS A 93 2.85 -16.79 2.49
C LYS A 93 1.50 -17.29 1.99
N GLU A 94 1.51 -18.06 0.91
CA GLU A 94 0.32 -18.76 0.40
C GLU A 94 -0.22 -19.76 1.43
#